data_AF-A0A2L2WYW1-F1
#
_entry.id   AF-A0A2L2WYW1-F1
#
_cell.length_a   1.000
_cell.length_b   1.000
_cell.length_c   1.000
_cell.angle_alpha   90.00
_cell.angle_beta   90.00
_cell.angle_gamma   90.00
#
_symmetry.space_group_name_H-M   'P 1'
#
loop_
_entity.id
_entity.type
_entity.pdbx_description
1 polymer ?
#
loop_
_entity_poly.entity_id
_entity_poly.type
_entity_poly.pdbx_seq_one_letter_code
_entity_poly.pdbx_strand_id
1 'polypeptide(L)'
;MKKLVVLTGAGMSAESGFETFRDAGGLWEQYPVEKVATPEGWMADPDLVTDFYNGLRRQLAEAAPNEGHRLLAEMEREFDVTVVTQNVDDLHERAGSDRVIHLHGELMKVCSSRDPENPFFIRTLPPDALEVKHGERAGDGSLLRPWIVWFGEAVPRLADAARAVETADVFVIIGSSLNV
;
A
#
# COMPACT_ATOMS: atom_id res chain seq x y z
N MET A 1 -15.82 0.42 -23.48
CA MET A 1 -14.60 1.25 -23.55
C MET A 1 -13.40 0.31 -23.67
N LYS A 2 -12.25 0.78 -24.16
CA LYS A 2 -11.02 -0.04 -24.15
C LYS A 2 -10.56 -0.26 -22.70
N LYS A 3 -9.99 -1.41 -22.41
CA LYS A 3 -9.44 -1.74 -21.09
C LYS A 3 -8.02 -1.23 -20.94
N LEU A 4 -7.84 -0.28 -20.02
CA LEU A 4 -6.54 0.27 -19.66
C LEU A 4 -6.15 -0.27 -18.29
N VAL A 5 -5.07 -1.05 -18.24
CA VAL A 5 -4.50 -1.48 -16.96
C VAL A 5 -3.22 -0.69 -16.70
N VAL A 6 -3.10 -0.11 -15.52
CA VAL A 6 -1.94 0.70 -15.13
C VAL A 6 -1.27 0.07 -13.93
N LEU A 7 -0.01 -0.33 -14.06
CA LEU A 7 0.83 -0.74 -12.93
C LEU A 7 1.56 0.48 -12.37
N THR A 8 1.28 0.85 -11.13
CA THR A 8 1.99 1.94 -10.44
C THR A 8 2.96 1.42 -9.38
N GLY A 9 4.09 2.10 -9.24
CA GLY A 9 5.03 1.93 -8.13
C GLY A 9 5.28 3.26 -7.42
N ALA A 10 6.24 3.25 -6.49
CA ALA A 10 6.40 4.36 -5.55
C ALA A 10 6.70 5.71 -6.22
N GLY A 11 7.33 5.71 -7.40
CA GLY A 11 7.55 6.93 -8.19
C GLY A 11 6.27 7.64 -8.62
N MET A 12 5.12 6.96 -8.62
CA MET A 12 3.81 7.58 -8.82
C MET A 12 3.48 8.60 -7.72
N SER A 13 3.92 8.34 -6.48
CA SER A 13 3.61 9.13 -5.28
C SER A 13 4.73 10.09 -4.87
N ALA A 14 5.86 10.12 -5.59
CA ALA A 14 7.03 10.91 -5.21
C ALA A 14 6.74 12.43 -5.10
N GLU A 15 5.86 12.96 -5.97
CA GLU A 15 5.47 14.38 -5.97
C GLU A 15 4.36 14.70 -4.95
N SER A 16 3.88 13.71 -4.20
CA SER A 16 2.73 13.85 -3.28
C SER A 16 3.13 14.16 -1.82
N GLY A 17 4.42 14.36 -1.54
CA GLY A 17 4.90 14.59 -0.17
C GLY A 17 4.95 13.32 0.71
N PHE A 18 4.78 12.15 0.09
CA PHE A 18 4.92 10.85 0.72
C PHE A 18 6.24 10.22 0.27
N GLU A 19 7.16 10.04 1.20
CA GLU A 19 8.50 9.52 0.92
C GLU A 19 8.42 8.11 0.36
N THR A 20 9.14 7.87 -0.74
CA THR A 20 9.27 6.52 -1.26
C THR A 20 10.39 5.79 -0.53
N PHE A 21 10.31 4.47 -0.57
CA PHE A 21 11.31 3.62 0.06
C PHE A 21 12.72 3.79 -0.52
N ARG A 22 12.87 4.09 -1.82
CA ARG A 22 14.16 3.99 -2.55
C ARG A 22 14.78 5.32 -2.96
N ASP A 23 14.16 6.45 -2.64
CA ASP A 23 14.74 7.76 -2.94
C ASP A 23 15.94 8.04 -2.02
N ALA A 24 16.83 8.95 -2.46
CA ALA A 24 17.94 9.42 -1.62
C ALA A 24 17.37 10.14 -0.39
N GLY A 25 17.76 9.69 0.82
CA GLY A 25 17.15 10.11 2.09
C GLY A 25 15.86 9.38 2.46
N GLY A 26 15.41 8.42 1.62
CA GLY A 26 14.17 7.67 1.79
C GLY A 26 14.20 6.70 2.98
N LEU A 27 13.05 6.06 3.21
CA LEU A 27 12.80 5.26 4.43
C LEU A 27 13.82 4.15 4.67
N TRP A 28 14.41 3.55 3.62
CA TRP A 28 15.45 2.52 3.75
C TRP A 28 16.80 3.04 4.24
N GLU A 29 17.10 4.33 4.07
CA GLU A 29 18.34 4.92 4.61
C GLU A 29 18.21 5.19 6.12
N GLN A 30 16.99 5.33 6.62
CA GLN A 30 16.70 5.63 8.03
C GLN A 30 16.48 4.35 8.87
N TYR A 31 15.87 3.31 8.27
CA TYR A 31 15.62 2.03 8.92
C TYR A 31 16.02 0.85 8.02
N PRO A 32 16.77 -0.14 8.53
CA PRO A 32 17.07 -1.34 7.77
C PRO A 32 15.78 -2.12 7.44
N VAL A 33 15.63 -2.52 6.17
CA VAL A 33 14.45 -3.23 5.64
C VAL A 33 14.05 -4.42 6.48
N GLU A 34 15.05 -5.21 6.83
CA GLU A 34 14.94 -6.45 7.55
C GLU A 34 14.37 -6.29 8.97
N LYS A 35 14.34 -5.07 9.51
CA LYS A 35 13.78 -4.78 10.83
C LYS A 35 12.32 -4.35 10.78
N VAL A 36 11.90 -3.68 9.71
CA VAL A 36 10.59 -3.00 9.67
C VAL A 36 9.62 -3.56 8.63
N ALA A 37 10.10 -4.35 7.67
CA ALA A 37 9.29 -4.83 6.55
C ALA A 37 9.49 -6.33 6.26
N THR A 38 9.69 -7.13 7.32
CA THR A 38 9.79 -8.60 7.27
C THR A 38 9.01 -9.23 8.44
N PRO A 39 8.51 -10.47 8.30
CA PRO A 39 7.97 -11.22 9.42
C PRO A 39 8.98 -11.38 10.57
N GLU A 40 10.27 -11.55 10.26
CA GLU A 40 11.34 -11.67 11.25
C GLU A 40 11.52 -10.39 12.06
N GLY A 41 11.49 -9.22 11.39
CA GLY A 41 11.55 -7.90 12.04
C GLY A 41 10.38 -7.68 12.98
N TRP A 42 9.17 -8.03 12.54
CA TRP A 42 7.96 -8.00 13.39
C TRP A 42 8.05 -8.90 14.62
N MET A 43 8.56 -10.12 14.46
CA MET A 43 8.74 -11.04 15.59
C MET A 43 9.82 -10.56 16.56
N ALA A 44 10.85 -9.88 16.06
CA ALA A 44 11.95 -9.38 16.87
C ALA A 44 11.56 -8.14 17.69
N ASP A 45 10.84 -7.19 17.09
CA ASP A 45 10.46 -5.92 17.73
C ASP A 45 9.16 -5.36 17.13
N PRO A 46 7.98 -5.84 17.56
CA PRO A 46 6.69 -5.39 17.01
C PRO A 46 6.38 -3.93 17.34
N ASP A 47 6.95 -3.38 18.42
CA ASP A 47 6.74 -1.99 18.81
C ASP A 47 7.49 -1.05 17.87
N LEU A 48 8.74 -1.38 17.49
CA LEU A 48 9.49 -0.68 16.44
C LEU A 48 8.74 -0.66 15.10
N VAL A 49 8.23 -1.81 14.67
CA VAL A 49 7.45 -1.90 13.41
C VAL A 49 6.17 -1.08 13.52
N THR A 50 5.48 -1.15 14.67
CA THR A 50 4.27 -0.36 14.92
C THR A 50 4.55 1.15 14.81
N ASP A 51 5.62 1.63 15.44
CA ASP A 51 6.00 3.04 15.41
C ASP A 51 6.42 3.50 14.02
N PHE A 52 7.14 2.66 13.27
CA PHE A 52 7.50 2.92 11.87
C PHE A 52 6.25 3.16 11.02
N TYR A 53 5.28 2.24 11.04
CA TYR A 53 4.07 2.37 10.23
C TYR A 53 3.10 3.45 10.74
N ASN A 54 3.07 3.72 12.05
CA ASN A 54 2.35 4.90 12.58
C ASN A 54 2.96 6.19 12.02
N GLY A 55 4.30 6.29 11.94
CA GLY A 55 5.00 7.40 11.29
C GLY A 55 4.59 7.59 9.84
N LEU A 56 4.58 6.50 9.06
CA LEU A 56 4.14 6.54 7.66
C LEU A 56 2.69 6.99 7.51
N ARG A 57 1.78 6.53 8.37
CA ARG A 57 0.37 6.98 8.33
C ARG A 57 0.23 8.47 8.58
N ARG A 58 0.99 9.04 9.53
CA ARG A 58 1.00 10.48 9.78
C ARG A 58 1.47 11.25 8.55
N GLN A 59 2.52 10.77 7.88
CA GLN A 59 2.99 11.39 6.65
C GLN A 59 1.95 11.28 5.52
N LEU A 60 1.32 10.12 5.36
CA LEU A 60 0.30 9.88 4.35
C LEU A 60 -0.94 10.78 4.53
N ALA A 61 -1.29 11.08 5.79
CA ALA A 61 -2.41 11.96 6.12
C ALA A 61 -2.22 13.39 5.59
N GLU A 62 -0.97 13.87 5.55
CA GLU A 62 -0.60 15.19 5.03
C GLU A 62 -0.36 15.18 3.51
N ALA A 63 -0.16 14.00 2.91
CA ALA A 63 0.02 13.85 1.47
C ALA A 63 -1.27 14.12 0.70
N ALA A 64 -1.14 14.55 -0.56
CA ALA A 64 -2.28 14.77 -1.45
C ALA A 64 -2.02 14.16 -2.84
N PRO A 65 -3.06 13.68 -3.55
CA PRO A 65 -2.88 13.14 -4.88
C PRO A 65 -2.26 14.18 -5.80
N ASN A 66 -1.19 13.80 -6.52
CA ASN A 66 -0.58 14.66 -7.53
C ASN A 66 -1.33 14.58 -8.87
N GLU A 67 -0.82 15.27 -9.88
CA GLU A 67 -1.45 15.33 -11.19
C GLU A 67 -1.56 13.98 -11.89
N GLY A 68 -0.57 13.10 -11.73
CA GLY A 68 -0.63 11.75 -12.28
C GLY A 68 -1.85 10.99 -11.78
N HIS A 69 -2.16 11.07 -10.48
CA HIS A 69 -3.29 10.35 -9.90
C HIS A 69 -4.61 10.89 -10.43
N ARG A 70 -4.74 12.21 -10.51
CA ARG A 70 -5.94 12.88 -11.04
C ARG A 70 -6.17 12.53 -12.50
N LEU A 71 -5.12 12.55 -13.32
CA LEU A 71 -5.22 12.18 -14.73
C LEU A 71 -5.69 10.73 -14.91
N LEU A 72 -5.17 9.79 -14.11
CA LEU A 72 -5.64 8.40 -14.16
C LEU A 72 -7.12 8.27 -13.79
N ALA A 73 -7.57 8.97 -12.75
CA ALA A 73 -8.99 9.01 -12.39
C ALA A 73 -9.84 9.65 -13.51
N GLU A 74 -9.36 10.73 -14.15
CA GLU A 74 -10.08 11.37 -15.26
C GLU A 74 -10.17 10.47 -16.51
N MET A 75 -9.17 9.64 -16.76
CA MET A 75 -9.16 8.70 -17.88
C MET A 75 -10.26 7.64 -17.81
N GLU A 76 -10.86 7.40 -16.63
CA GLU A 76 -12.02 6.52 -16.46
C GLU A 76 -13.25 6.97 -17.27
N ARG A 77 -13.29 8.23 -17.73
CA ARG A 77 -14.33 8.74 -18.63
C ARG A 77 -14.26 8.14 -20.03
N GLU A 78 -13.07 7.72 -20.47
CA GLU A 78 -12.79 7.26 -21.83
C GLU A 78 -12.39 5.77 -21.89
N PHE A 79 -11.83 5.25 -20.80
CA PHE A 79 -11.32 3.89 -20.67
C PHE A 79 -11.99 3.14 -19.51
N ASP A 80 -12.07 1.81 -19.63
CA ASP A 80 -12.29 0.94 -18.46
C ASP A 80 -10.93 0.78 -17.77
N VAL A 81 -10.64 1.65 -16.81
CA VAL A 81 -9.33 1.70 -16.12
C VAL A 81 -9.32 0.70 -14.96
N THR A 82 -8.19 0.01 -14.79
CA THR A 82 -7.88 -0.70 -13.55
C THR A 82 -6.46 -0.35 -13.14
N VAL A 83 -6.31 0.24 -11.97
CA VAL A 83 -5.01 0.54 -11.39
C VAL A 83 -4.57 -0.66 -10.56
N VAL A 84 -3.46 -1.27 -10.93
CA VAL A 84 -2.72 -2.23 -10.11
C VAL A 84 -1.58 -1.45 -9.46
N THR A 85 -1.54 -1.38 -8.13
CA THR A 85 -0.52 -0.58 -7.44
C THR A 85 0.32 -1.42 -6.50
N GLN A 86 1.62 -1.20 -6.53
CA GLN A 86 2.56 -1.68 -5.51
C GLN A 86 2.61 -0.74 -4.30
N ASN A 87 2.02 0.45 -4.43
CA ASN A 87 1.97 1.40 -3.34
C ASN A 87 0.96 0.98 -2.30
N VAL A 88 1.22 1.39 -1.07
CA VAL A 88 0.36 1.13 0.09
C VAL A 88 -0.40 2.38 0.51
N ASP A 89 -0.13 3.51 -0.13
CA ASP A 89 -0.91 4.74 0.01
C ASP A 89 -2.28 4.62 -0.68
N ASP A 90 -3.23 5.48 -0.30
CA ASP A 90 -4.59 5.57 -0.85
C ASP A 90 -4.75 6.79 -1.80
N LEU A 91 -3.66 7.23 -2.45
CA LEU A 91 -3.68 8.45 -3.26
C LEU A 91 -4.46 8.29 -4.57
N HIS A 92 -4.55 7.07 -5.11
CA HIS A 92 -5.39 6.78 -6.29
C HIS A 92 -6.88 6.93 -5.96
N GLU A 93 -7.31 6.37 -4.83
CA GLU A 93 -8.67 6.46 -4.33
C GLU A 93 -9.03 7.91 -4.01
N ARG A 94 -8.12 8.63 -3.33
CA ARG A 94 -8.32 10.06 -3.02
C ARG A 94 -8.37 10.94 -4.28
N ALA A 95 -7.75 10.52 -5.38
CA ALA A 95 -7.89 11.20 -6.67
C ALA A 95 -9.20 10.88 -7.39
N GLY A 96 -9.92 9.83 -6.96
CA GLY A 96 -11.17 9.37 -7.55
C GLY A 96 -11.06 8.17 -8.49
N SER A 97 -9.99 7.38 -8.40
CA SER A 97 -9.92 6.10 -9.14
C SER A 97 -10.88 5.08 -8.52
N ASP A 98 -11.73 4.46 -9.33
CA ASP A 98 -12.78 3.54 -8.85
C ASP A 98 -12.29 2.09 -8.69
N ARG A 99 -11.32 1.66 -9.51
CA ARG A 99 -10.86 0.26 -9.58
C ARG A 99 -9.37 0.13 -9.29
N VAL A 100 -9.04 0.01 -8.01
CA VAL A 100 -7.66 -0.14 -7.53
C VAL A 100 -7.41 -1.54 -6.94
N ILE A 101 -6.29 -2.15 -7.31
CA ILE A 101 -5.79 -3.42 -6.79
C ILE A 101 -4.46 -3.17 -6.09
N HIS A 102 -4.48 -3.15 -4.75
CA HIS A 102 -3.26 -3.09 -3.94
C HIS A 102 -2.57 -4.44 -3.87
N LEU A 103 -1.36 -4.53 -4.42
CA LEU A 103 -0.54 -5.73 -4.33
C LEU A 103 0.06 -5.89 -2.94
N HIS A 104 0.51 -4.79 -2.31
CA HIS A 104 1.28 -4.85 -1.07
C HIS A 104 0.49 -4.43 0.17
N GLY A 105 -0.84 -4.54 0.11
CA GLY A 105 -1.73 -4.10 1.18
C GLY A 105 -1.95 -2.58 1.18
N GLU A 106 -2.53 -2.08 2.26
CA GLU A 106 -2.95 -0.69 2.40
C GLU A 106 -2.53 -0.14 3.77
N LEU A 107 -1.85 1.00 3.77
CA LEU A 107 -1.23 1.60 4.94
C LEU A 107 -2.26 2.03 5.99
N MET A 108 -3.43 2.47 5.54
CA MET A 108 -4.53 2.87 6.42
C MET A 108 -5.27 1.67 7.03
N LYS A 109 -4.87 0.43 6.72
CA LYS A 109 -5.47 -0.78 7.27
C LYS A 109 -4.53 -1.49 8.25
N VAL A 110 -5.15 -2.20 9.17
CA VAL A 110 -4.50 -3.06 10.17
C VAL A 110 -5.22 -4.39 10.25
N CYS A 111 -4.51 -5.45 10.61
CA CYS A 111 -5.01 -6.82 10.59
C CYS A 111 -4.46 -7.66 11.76
N SER A 112 -4.96 -8.89 11.88
CA SER A 112 -4.41 -9.91 12.79
C SER A 112 -2.99 -10.30 12.35
N SER A 113 -2.06 -10.37 13.31
CA SER A 113 -0.73 -10.93 13.04
C SER A 113 -0.71 -12.45 12.87
N ARG A 114 -1.79 -13.15 13.27
CA ARG A 114 -1.92 -14.60 13.10
C ARG A 114 -2.51 -14.96 11.72
N ASP A 115 -3.48 -14.18 11.26
CA ASP A 115 -4.19 -14.40 9.99
C ASP A 115 -4.43 -13.05 9.30
N PRO A 116 -3.41 -12.53 8.58
CA PRO A 116 -3.45 -11.17 8.02
C PRO A 116 -4.58 -10.94 7.00
N GLU A 117 -5.01 -11.99 6.31
CA GLU A 117 -6.03 -11.92 5.25
C GLU A 117 -7.45 -12.22 5.76
N ASN A 118 -7.63 -12.40 7.06
CA ASN A 118 -8.95 -12.63 7.62
C ASN A 118 -9.79 -11.35 7.60
N PRO A 119 -10.88 -11.29 6.80
CA PRO A 119 -11.66 -10.06 6.66
C PRO A 119 -12.36 -9.64 7.96
N PHE A 120 -12.55 -10.54 8.93
CA PHE A 120 -13.11 -10.20 10.24
C PHE A 120 -12.15 -9.39 11.12
N PHE A 121 -10.85 -9.43 10.83
CA PHE A 121 -9.82 -8.75 11.63
C PHE A 121 -9.11 -7.64 10.87
N ILE A 122 -9.41 -7.45 9.58
CA ILE A 122 -8.96 -6.29 8.82
C ILE A 122 -9.86 -5.10 9.14
N ARG A 123 -9.27 -3.98 9.56
CA ARG A 123 -9.99 -2.72 9.79
C ARG A 123 -9.23 -1.54 9.20
N THR A 124 -9.96 -0.58 8.65
CA THR A 124 -9.41 0.71 8.23
C THR A 124 -9.34 1.64 9.45
N LEU A 125 -8.20 2.30 9.63
CA LEU A 125 -8.00 3.38 10.58
C LEU A 125 -8.58 4.67 10.01
N PRO A 126 -9.43 5.40 10.77
CA PRO A 126 -9.96 6.66 10.30
C PRO A 126 -8.87 7.76 10.38
N PRO A 127 -8.99 8.85 9.60
CA PRO A 127 -7.99 9.93 9.57
C PRO A 127 -7.68 10.59 10.91
N ASP A 128 -8.63 10.55 11.86
CA ASP A 128 -8.50 11.10 13.21
C ASP A 128 -7.97 10.09 14.25
N ALA A 129 -7.72 8.84 13.87
CA ALA A 129 -7.17 7.79 14.74
C ALA A 129 -6.20 6.86 13.98
N LEU A 130 -5.07 7.42 13.55
CA LEU A 130 -4.05 6.76 12.72
C LEU A 130 -3.12 5.82 13.49
N GLU A 131 -3.12 5.87 14.82
CA GLU A 131 -2.12 5.19 15.64
C GLU A 131 -2.64 3.86 16.21
N VAL A 132 -1.80 2.84 16.08
CA VAL A 132 -1.93 1.57 16.82
C VAL A 132 -1.06 1.64 18.06
N LYS A 133 -1.60 1.24 19.22
CA LYS A 133 -0.83 1.20 20.46
C LYS A 133 0.04 -0.05 20.52
N HIS A 134 1.19 0.06 21.19
CA HIS A 134 2.02 -1.10 21.54
C HIS A 134 1.20 -2.16 22.26
N GLY A 135 1.35 -3.41 21.83
CA GLY A 135 0.61 -4.54 22.39
C GLY A 135 -0.90 -4.58 22.10
N GLU A 136 -1.43 -3.68 21.27
CA GLU A 136 -2.84 -3.72 20.86
C GLU A 136 -3.14 -5.05 20.16
N ARG A 137 -4.33 -5.62 20.44
CA ARG A 137 -4.69 -6.96 19.96
C ARG A 137 -5.85 -6.91 18.98
N ALA A 138 -5.78 -7.78 17.99
CA ALA A 138 -6.91 -8.11 17.13
C ALA A 138 -7.96 -8.95 17.90
N GLY A 139 -9.13 -9.14 17.29
CA GLY A 139 -10.24 -9.88 17.92
C GLY A 139 -9.94 -11.35 18.22
N ASP A 140 -8.89 -11.92 17.61
CA ASP A 140 -8.40 -13.28 17.85
C ASP A 140 -7.31 -13.37 18.94
N GLY A 141 -7.03 -12.26 19.62
CA GLY A 141 -6.03 -12.13 20.69
C GLY A 141 -4.59 -12.06 20.19
N SER A 142 -4.32 -12.13 18.88
CA SER A 142 -3.00 -11.85 18.31
C SER A 142 -2.69 -10.35 18.38
N LEU A 143 -1.43 -9.96 18.16
CA LEU A 143 -1.09 -8.55 18.03
C LEU A 143 -1.71 -7.98 16.74
N LEU A 144 -2.17 -6.74 16.81
CA LEU A 144 -2.61 -5.99 15.65
C LEU A 144 -1.37 -5.53 14.88
N ARG A 145 -1.28 -5.83 13.58
CA ARG A 145 -0.18 -5.41 12.70
C ARG A 145 -0.71 -4.54 11.56
N PRO A 146 0.17 -3.80 10.85
CA PRO A 146 -0.18 -3.16 9.58
C PRO A 146 -0.65 -4.21 8.56
N TRP A 147 -1.71 -3.89 7.80
CA TRP A 147 -2.16 -4.73 6.69
C TRP A 147 -1.33 -4.44 5.44
N ILE A 148 -0.06 -4.85 5.53
CA ILE A 148 1.00 -4.63 4.55
C ILE A 148 1.61 -5.99 4.25
N VAL A 149 1.89 -6.26 2.98
CA VAL A 149 2.65 -7.45 2.58
C VAL A 149 4.14 -7.16 2.77
N TRP A 150 4.78 -7.93 3.65
CA TRP A 150 6.21 -7.82 3.91
C TRP A 150 7.04 -8.67 2.97
N PHE A 151 8.35 -8.38 2.91
CA PHE A 151 9.28 -9.24 2.18
C PHE A 151 9.25 -10.65 2.78
N GLY A 152 9.13 -11.65 1.90
CA GLY A 152 8.98 -13.05 2.30
C GLY A 152 7.52 -13.51 2.45
N GLU A 153 6.54 -12.61 2.44
CA GLU A 153 5.12 -12.97 2.46
C GLU A 153 4.56 -13.19 1.04
N ALA A 154 3.47 -13.95 0.95
CA ALA A 154 2.72 -14.11 -0.28
C ALA A 154 1.98 -12.81 -0.63
N VAL A 155 1.82 -12.53 -1.93
CA VAL A 155 1.09 -11.37 -2.46
C VAL A 155 -0.35 -11.81 -2.79
N PRO A 156 -1.36 -11.58 -1.92
CA PRO A 156 -2.66 -12.23 -2.04
C PRO A 156 -3.43 -11.83 -3.29
N ARG A 157 -3.24 -10.58 -3.74
CA ARG A 157 -3.95 -9.99 -4.88
C ARG A 157 -3.25 -10.22 -6.23
N LEU A 158 -2.16 -10.98 -6.27
CA LEU A 158 -1.38 -11.19 -7.50
C LEU A 158 -2.21 -11.86 -8.61
N ALA A 159 -3.03 -12.86 -8.26
CA ALA A 159 -3.89 -13.55 -9.22
C ALA A 159 -4.98 -12.62 -9.79
N ASP A 160 -5.47 -11.67 -9.02
CA ASP A 160 -6.45 -10.68 -9.48
C ASP A 160 -5.80 -9.69 -10.46
N ALA A 161 -4.61 -9.19 -10.10
CA ALA A 161 -3.83 -8.32 -10.97
C ALA A 161 -3.47 -9.01 -12.29
N ALA A 162 -3.03 -10.28 -12.24
CA ALA A 162 -2.70 -11.05 -13.43
C ALA A 162 -3.91 -11.18 -14.37
N ARG A 163 -5.10 -11.47 -13.84
CA ARG A 163 -6.35 -11.54 -14.61
C ARG A 163 -6.74 -10.19 -15.22
N ALA A 164 -6.52 -9.09 -14.49
CA ALA A 164 -6.78 -7.75 -15.03
C ALA A 164 -5.86 -7.49 -16.24
N VAL A 165 -4.56 -7.70 -16.07
CA VAL A 165 -3.52 -7.51 -17.11
C VAL A 165 -3.77 -8.40 -18.33
N GLU A 166 -4.15 -9.67 -18.13
CA GLU A 166 -4.43 -10.62 -19.22
C GLU A 166 -5.53 -10.14 -20.17
N THR A 167 -6.48 -9.34 -19.65
CA THR A 167 -7.59 -8.82 -20.45
C THR A 167 -7.39 -7.37 -20.94
N ALA A 168 -6.23 -6.77 -20.70
CA ALA A 168 -5.95 -5.38 -21.04
C ALA A 168 -5.79 -5.19 -22.56
N ASP A 169 -6.40 -4.12 -23.10
CA ASP A 169 -6.11 -3.65 -24.46
C ASP A 169 -4.83 -2.79 -24.48
N VAL A 170 -4.57 -2.10 -23.37
CA VAL A 170 -3.39 -1.25 -23.14
C VAL A 170 -2.88 -1.49 -21.73
N PHE A 171 -1.59 -1.72 -21.58
CA PHE A 171 -0.91 -1.84 -20.29
C PHE A 171 0.16 -0.76 -20.15
N VAL A 172 0.09 0.02 -19.07
CA VAL A 172 1.01 1.14 -18.79
C VAL A 172 1.71 0.90 -17.46
N ILE A 173 3.00 1.20 -17.38
CA ILE A 173 3.79 1.10 -16.15
C ILE A 173 4.27 2.49 -15.77
N ILE A 174 3.99 2.93 -14.55
CA ILE A 174 4.33 4.28 -14.05
C ILE A 174 5.05 4.17 -12.72
N GLY A 175 6.21 4.83 -12.60
CA GLY A 175 6.90 4.98 -11.31
C GLY A 175 7.34 3.67 -10.64
N SER A 176 7.45 2.56 -11.40
CA SER A 176 7.93 1.28 -10.91
C SER A 176 9.36 1.01 -11.36
N SER A 177 10.19 0.50 -10.44
CA SER A 177 11.56 0.06 -10.74
C SER A 177 11.65 -1.31 -11.40
N LEU A 178 10.57 -2.10 -11.38
CA LEU A 178 10.49 -3.48 -11.88
C LEU A 178 11.52 -4.45 -11.25
N ASN A 179 11.97 -4.15 -10.03
CA ASN A 179 12.93 -4.98 -9.29
C ASN A 179 12.30 -5.76 -8.13
N VAL A 180 10.98 -5.66 -7.94
CA VAL A 180 10.21 -6.33 -6.85
C VAL A 180 9.04 -7.05 -7.49
#